data_AF-A0A914MKB1-F1
#
_entry.id   AF-A0A914MKB1-F1
#
_cell.length_a   1.000
_cell.length_b   1.000
_cell.length_c   1.000
_cell.angle_alpha   90.00
_cell.angle_beta   90.00
_cell.angle_gamma   90.00
#
_symmetry.space_group_name_H-M   'P 1'
#
loop_
_entity.id
_entity.type
_entity.pdbx_description
1 polymer ?
#
loop_
_entity_poly.entity_id
_entity_poly.type
_entity_poly.pdbx_seq_one_letter_code
_entity_poly.pdbx_strand_id
1 'polypeptide(L)'
;MANFKFERCSICNSRVRRENVCTLRTCNSNHQYHVKCIRNWISGGVQHCPRCHEHATLDDIIQLHVEQGGDDAGDSDNELTQSTSNMTIQDPAPMESSKINVIIKDLTNVSITIKDIETNSTVAELKRRIEQANRTPVAEQRLTYAGKQLEDDKTLQYYNIVKSNIVVDLVLRMIGGKE
;
A
#
# COMPACT_ATOMS: atom_id res chain seq x y z
N MET A 1 7.49 28.07 -20.01
CA MET A 1 6.43 28.14 -18.97
C MET A 1 6.09 26.71 -18.55
N ALA A 2 6.72 26.20 -17.49
CA ALA A 2 6.46 24.84 -17.02
C ALA A 2 5.04 24.79 -16.44
N ASN A 3 4.16 24.05 -17.11
CA ASN A 3 2.78 23.85 -16.70
C ASN A 3 2.78 22.86 -15.52
N PHE A 4 3.16 23.35 -14.33
CA PHE A 4 3.10 22.57 -13.10
C PHE A 4 1.63 22.31 -12.77
N LYS A 5 1.15 21.16 -13.20
CA LYS A 5 -0.16 20.62 -12.83
C LYS A 5 -0.10 20.38 -11.32
N PHE A 6 -0.77 21.22 -10.54
CA PHE A 6 -0.89 21.05 -9.09
C PHE A 6 -1.75 19.82 -8.80
N GLU A 7 -1.11 18.65 -8.79
CA GLU A 7 -1.75 17.39 -8.46
C GLU A 7 -1.92 17.29 -6.94
N ARG A 8 -3.10 16.87 -6.52
CA ARG A 8 -3.52 16.78 -5.11
C ARG A 8 -2.54 15.88 -4.35
N CYS A 9 -2.29 16.17 -3.08
CA CYS A 9 -1.45 15.33 -2.23
C CYS A 9 -2.03 13.92 -2.23
N SER A 10 -1.26 12.92 -2.63
CA SER A 10 -1.79 11.55 -2.75
C SER A 10 -2.04 10.87 -1.39
N ILE A 11 -1.65 11.51 -0.28
CA ILE A 11 -1.88 11.02 1.08
C ILE A 11 -3.21 11.55 1.63
N CYS A 12 -3.45 12.86 1.55
CA CYS A 12 -4.66 13.48 2.10
C CYS A 12 -5.70 13.91 1.05
N ASN A 13 -5.45 13.59 -0.23
CA ASN A 13 -6.25 13.97 -1.40
C ASN A 13 -6.58 15.48 -1.49
N SER A 14 -5.86 16.31 -0.76
CA SER A 14 -6.09 17.75 -0.66
C SER A 14 -5.18 18.51 -1.61
N ARG A 15 -5.63 19.69 -2.05
CA ARG A 15 -4.85 20.52 -2.96
C ARG A 15 -3.53 20.94 -2.31
N VAL A 16 -2.42 20.66 -2.97
CA VAL A 16 -1.09 21.07 -2.48
C VAL A 16 -0.85 22.52 -2.88
N ARG A 17 -0.49 23.36 -1.91
CA ARG A 17 -0.08 24.75 -2.15
C ARG A 17 1.43 24.79 -2.41
N ARG A 18 1.87 25.78 -3.20
CA ARG A 18 3.27 25.94 -3.64
C ARG A 18 4.29 25.96 -2.49
N GLU A 19 3.89 26.44 -1.32
CA GLU A 19 4.79 26.59 -0.16
C GLU A 19 4.95 25.29 0.64
N ASN A 20 4.06 24.32 0.45
CA ASN A 20 3.98 23.10 1.27
C ASN A 20 3.98 21.83 0.41
N VAL A 21 4.76 21.82 -0.68
CA VAL A 21 4.90 20.67 -1.58
C VAL A 21 6.32 20.08 -1.52
N CYS A 22 6.41 18.75 -1.55
CA CYS A 22 7.65 18.00 -1.62
C CYS A 22 7.52 16.79 -2.53
N THR A 23 8.66 16.30 -2.99
CA THR A 23 8.83 15.05 -3.72
C THR A 23 9.84 14.17 -2.98
N LEU A 24 9.98 12.92 -3.39
CA LEU A 24 11.01 12.02 -2.89
C LEU A 24 12.09 11.85 -3.94
N ARG A 25 13.36 11.95 -3.53
CA ARG A 25 14.53 11.76 -4.42
C ARG A 25 14.54 10.39 -5.09
N THR A 26 14.11 9.36 -4.36
CA THR A 26 14.05 7.98 -4.84
C THR A 26 12.92 7.75 -5.86
N CYS A 27 11.98 8.68 -5.98
CA CYS A 27 10.88 8.59 -6.93
C CYS A 27 11.26 9.17 -8.29
N ASN A 28 11.37 8.31 -9.31
CA ASN A 28 11.58 8.74 -10.70
C ASN A 28 10.30 9.34 -11.34
N SER A 29 9.15 9.17 -10.68
CA SER A 29 7.90 9.82 -11.05
C SER A 29 7.69 11.05 -10.17
N ASN A 30 7.25 12.17 -10.77
CA ASN A 30 6.96 13.46 -10.11
C ASN A 30 5.81 13.36 -9.07
N HIS A 31 6.03 12.62 -7.99
CA HIS A 31 5.09 12.46 -6.90
C HIS A 31 5.13 13.66 -5.97
N GLN A 32 3.97 14.25 -5.71
CA GLN A 32 3.87 15.46 -4.91
C GLN A 32 3.06 15.19 -3.65
N TYR A 33 3.63 15.55 -2.50
CA TYR A 33 3.03 15.39 -1.18
C TYR A 33 3.14 16.68 -0.39
N HIS A 34 2.33 16.82 0.67
CA HIS A 34 2.65 17.81 1.68
C HIS A 34 3.86 17.36 2.49
N VAL A 35 4.74 18.31 2.81
CA VAL A 35 5.91 18.07 3.68
C VAL A 35 5.49 17.35 4.97
N LYS A 36 4.41 17.81 5.61
CA LYS A 36 3.86 17.15 6.81
C LYS A 36 3.28 15.76 6.52
N CYS A 37 2.57 15.58 5.41
CA CYS A 37 1.95 14.29 5.08
C CYS A 37 3.00 13.20 4.83
N ILE A 38 4.01 13.48 4.01
CA ILE A 38 5.04 12.47 3.71
C ILE A 38 5.99 12.26 4.89
N ARG A 39 6.31 13.32 5.66
CA ARG A 39 7.09 13.19 6.88
C ARG A 39 6.38 12.29 7.89
N ASN A 40 5.09 12.52 8.15
CA ASN A 40 4.32 11.65 9.05
C ASN A 40 4.20 10.22 8.52
N TRP A 41 4.10 10.03 7.20
CA TRP A 41 4.05 8.70 6.59
C TRP A 41 5.34 7.92 6.83
N ILE A 42 6.49 8.51 6.53
CA ILE A 42 7.80 7.86 6.67
C ILE A 42 8.20 7.74 8.15
N SER A 43 7.95 8.77 8.97
CA SER A 43 8.13 8.73 10.43
C SER A 43 7.19 7.72 11.10
N GLY A 44 6.06 7.37 10.48
CA GLY A 44 5.14 6.35 10.96
C GLY A 44 5.61 4.91 10.73
N GLY A 45 6.86 4.71 10.30
CA GLY A 45 7.45 3.39 10.04
C GLY A 45 7.29 2.90 8.60
N VAL A 46 6.58 3.64 7.76
CA VAL A 46 6.35 3.28 6.36
C VAL A 46 7.47 3.88 5.49
N GLN A 47 8.61 3.21 5.42
CA GLN A 47 9.79 3.65 4.66
C GLN A 47 9.67 3.41 3.15
N HIS A 48 8.51 3.71 2.57
CA HIS A 48 8.31 3.64 1.13
C HIS A 48 7.37 4.73 0.64
N CYS A 49 7.55 5.12 -0.61
CA CYS A 49 6.66 6.05 -1.28
C CYS A 49 5.22 5.47 -1.34
N PRO A 50 4.18 6.23 -1.00
CA PRO A 50 2.79 5.74 -1.06
C PRO A 50 2.26 5.56 -2.49
N ARG A 51 3.03 5.92 -3.52
CA ARG A 51 2.57 5.92 -4.92
C ARG A 51 3.36 4.99 -5.85
N CYS A 52 4.68 4.87 -5.66
CA CYS A 52 5.47 3.83 -6.35
C CYS A 52 5.96 2.71 -5.44
N HIS A 53 5.81 2.82 -4.12
CA HIS A 53 6.32 1.85 -3.15
C HIS A 53 7.85 1.67 -3.18
N GLU A 54 8.56 2.60 -3.83
CA GLU A 54 10.02 2.66 -3.78
C GLU A 54 10.45 3.01 -2.36
N HIS A 55 11.55 2.40 -1.89
CA HIS A 55 12.11 2.70 -0.57
C HIS A 55 12.38 4.20 -0.47
N ALA A 56 11.92 4.81 0.61
CA ALA A 56 12.11 6.24 0.84
C ALA A 56 12.22 6.53 2.33
N THR A 57 13.21 7.33 2.69
CA THR A 57 13.49 7.75 4.06
C THR A 57 13.22 9.24 4.23
N LEU A 58 13.30 9.74 5.48
CA LEU A 58 13.08 11.15 5.76
C LEU A 58 14.12 12.06 5.06
N ASP A 59 15.32 11.54 4.83
CA ASP A 59 16.39 12.23 4.11
C ASP A 59 16.08 12.39 2.61
N ASP A 60 15.28 11.48 2.06
CA ASP A 60 14.89 11.50 0.65
C ASP A 60 13.82 12.55 0.34
N ILE A 61 13.24 13.22 1.35
CA ILE A 61 12.20 14.24 1.17
C ILE A 61 12.83 15.55 0.66
N ILE A 62 12.55 15.88 -0.61
CA ILE A 62 12.98 17.13 -1.24
C ILE A 62 11.80 18.10 -1.29
N GLN A 63 11.87 19.20 -0.54
CA GLN A 63 10.91 20.29 -0.66
C GLN A 63 11.12 21.04 -1.98
N LEU A 64 10.07 21.13 -2.80
CA LEU A 64 10.13 21.86 -4.05
C LEU A 64 10.01 23.36 -3.72
N HIS A 65 11.13 24.04 -3.58
CA HIS A 65 11.15 25.51 -3.48
C HIS A 65 10.84 26.11 -4.84
N VAL A 66 9.74 26.88 -4.91
CA VAL A 66 9.53 27.83 -6.00
C VAL A 66 10.02 29.16 -5.47
N GLU A 67 11.13 29.66 -6.00
CA GLU A 67 11.61 31.02 -5.73
C GLU A 67 10.54 32.03 -6.17
N GLN A 68 9.69 32.43 -5.23
CA GLN A 68 8.99 33.70 -5.30
C GLN A 68 9.72 34.61 -4.32
N GLY A 69 10.45 35.58 -4.87
CA GLY A 69 11.05 36.64 -4.08
C GLY A 69 9.98 37.34 -3.25
N GLY A 70 10.32 37.62 -1.99
CA GLY A 70 9.56 38.51 -1.13
C GLY A 70 9.58 38.09 0.34
N ASP A 71 10.56 38.65 1.05
CA ASP A 71 10.60 39.14 2.43
C ASP A 71 9.69 38.63 3.59
N ASP A 72 10.39 38.50 4.73
CA ASP A 72 10.02 38.83 6.12
C ASP A 72 9.51 37.77 7.13
N ALA A 73 10.31 37.68 8.22
CA ALA A 73 10.02 37.39 9.65
C ALA A 73 9.09 36.20 9.98
N GLY A 74 9.53 35.13 10.66
CA GLY A 74 10.21 35.11 11.95
C GLY A 74 9.18 34.85 13.07
N ASP A 75 9.20 33.66 13.70
CA ASP A 75 9.14 33.49 15.17
C ASP A 75 9.24 32.01 15.61
N SER A 76 10.15 31.81 16.55
CA SER A 76 10.23 30.89 17.71
C SER A 76 8.85 30.45 18.26
N ASP A 77 8.63 29.34 18.98
CA ASP A 77 9.38 28.71 20.06
C ASP A 77 8.69 27.35 20.42
N ASN A 78 9.29 26.62 21.38
CA ASN A 78 8.67 25.57 22.24
C ASN A 78 8.46 24.16 21.62
N GLU A 79 8.76 23.01 22.25
CA GLU A 79 9.09 22.64 23.64
C GLU A 79 9.72 21.23 23.61
N LEU A 80 10.64 20.93 24.54
CA LEU A 80 11.12 19.57 24.81
C LEU A 80 10.01 18.70 25.41
N THR A 81 9.84 17.46 24.95
CA THR A 81 9.47 16.36 25.88
C THR A 81 10.16 15.05 25.48
N GLN A 82 11.12 14.64 26.29
CA GLN A 82 11.51 13.25 26.44
C GLN A 82 10.44 12.56 27.27
N SER A 83 9.84 11.48 26.80
CA SER A 83 9.10 10.54 27.66
C SER A 83 8.99 9.19 26.96
N THR A 84 9.82 8.28 27.44
CA THR A 84 9.56 6.83 27.44
C THR A 84 8.18 6.55 27.98
N SER A 85 7.33 5.94 27.15
CA SER A 85 6.19 5.16 27.63
C SER A 85 5.91 4.05 26.63
N ASN A 86 5.95 2.82 27.15
CA ASN A 86 5.52 1.62 26.48
C ASN A 86 4.08 1.84 25.99
N MET A 87 3.89 2.05 24.69
CA MET A 87 2.58 1.91 24.06
C MET A 87 2.52 0.52 23.46
N THR A 88 1.86 -0.37 24.19
CA THR A 88 1.21 -1.57 23.66
C THR A 88 0.72 -1.28 22.25
N ILE A 89 1.09 -2.16 21.31
CA ILE A 89 0.49 -2.25 19.98
C ILE A 89 -1.02 -2.24 20.18
N GLN A 90 -1.63 -1.07 20.03
CA GLN A 90 -3.06 -0.98 19.75
C GLN A 90 -3.14 -1.00 18.24
N ASP A 91 -3.65 -2.13 17.78
CA ASP A 91 -4.07 -2.43 16.43
C ASP A 91 -4.57 -1.16 15.71
N PRO A 92 -4.13 -0.88 14.47
CA PRO A 92 -4.67 0.24 13.72
C PRO A 92 -6.19 0.07 13.63
N ALA A 93 -6.92 1.09 14.12
CA ALA A 93 -8.37 1.13 14.14
C ALA A 93 -8.96 0.70 12.78
N PRO A 94 -10.05 -0.07 12.77
CA PRO A 94 -10.56 -0.73 11.58
C PRO A 94 -10.95 0.30 10.51
N MET A 95 -10.09 0.49 9.52
CA MET A 95 -10.52 0.98 8.21
C MET A 95 -11.56 -0.02 7.72
N GLU A 96 -12.83 0.39 7.65
CA GLU A 96 -14.00 -0.45 7.37
C GLU A 96 -13.64 -1.72 6.61
N SER A 97 -13.44 -2.80 7.36
CA SER A 97 -13.07 -4.12 6.88
C SER A 97 -14.27 -4.73 6.18
N SER A 98 -14.53 -4.25 4.97
CA SER A 98 -15.56 -4.80 4.10
C SER A 98 -15.12 -6.21 3.72
N LYS A 99 -15.79 -7.19 4.31
CA LYS A 99 -15.57 -8.61 4.02
C LYS A 99 -16.16 -8.94 2.66
N ILE A 100 -15.38 -9.60 1.82
CA ILE A 100 -15.78 -9.99 0.47
C ILE A 100 -15.78 -11.52 0.33
N ASN A 101 -16.38 -11.98 -0.76
CA ASN A 101 -16.30 -13.38 -1.19
C ASN A 101 -15.47 -13.45 -2.47
N VAL A 102 -14.47 -14.31 -2.50
CA VAL A 102 -13.60 -14.53 -3.65
C VAL A 102 -13.80 -15.95 -4.16
N ILE A 103 -13.97 -16.10 -5.47
CA ILE A 103 -14.18 -17.38 -6.14
C ILE A 103 -12.83 -17.80 -6.71
N ILE A 104 -12.33 -18.95 -6.29
CA ILE A 104 -11.07 -19.52 -6.74
C ILE A 104 -11.38 -20.62 -7.74
N LYS A 105 -10.98 -20.43 -8.99
CA LYS A 105 -11.21 -21.40 -10.06
C LYS A 105 -9.94 -22.18 -10.33
N ASP A 106 -9.97 -23.48 -10.09
CA ASP A 106 -8.84 -24.36 -10.37
C ASP A 106 -8.75 -24.71 -11.88
N LEU A 107 -7.58 -25.21 -12.32
CA LEU A 107 -7.35 -25.73 -13.67
C LEU A 107 -8.34 -26.84 -14.06
N THR A 108 -8.87 -27.57 -13.09
CA THR A 108 -9.93 -28.59 -13.26
C THR A 108 -11.32 -28.00 -13.51
N ASN A 109 -11.45 -26.67 -13.63
CA ASN A 109 -12.72 -25.92 -13.68
C ASN A 109 -13.59 -26.05 -12.42
N VAL A 110 -13.03 -26.55 -11.31
CA VAL A 110 -13.69 -26.55 -10.01
C VAL A 110 -13.58 -25.16 -9.38
N SER A 111 -14.71 -24.62 -8.92
CA SER A 111 -14.79 -23.30 -8.29
C SER A 111 -14.96 -23.44 -6.77
N ILE A 112 -14.07 -22.84 -6.00
CA ILE A 112 -14.06 -22.85 -4.55
C ILE A 112 -14.33 -21.43 -4.07
N THR A 113 -15.38 -21.23 -3.28
CA THR A 113 -15.71 -19.89 -2.77
C THR A 113 -15.10 -19.68 -1.39
N ILE A 114 -14.15 -18.75 -1.31
CA ILE A 114 -13.59 -18.26 -0.04
C ILE A 114 -14.44 -17.11 0.46
N LYS A 115 -15.01 -17.27 1.67
CA LYS A 115 -15.88 -16.28 2.33
C LYS A 115 -15.13 -15.57 3.44
N ASP A 116 -15.66 -14.42 3.86
CA ASP A 116 -15.18 -13.71 5.05
C ASP A 116 -13.69 -13.30 4.92
N ILE A 117 -13.27 -12.85 3.73
CA ILE A 117 -11.92 -12.33 3.51
C ILE A 117 -11.95 -10.81 3.48
N GLU A 118 -11.00 -10.19 4.17
CA GLU A 118 -10.91 -8.74 4.23
C GLU A 118 -10.12 -8.20 3.04
N THR A 119 -10.55 -7.05 2.50
CA THR A 119 -9.88 -6.44 1.33
C THR A 119 -8.47 -5.94 1.60
N ASN A 120 -8.16 -5.65 2.87
CA ASN A 120 -6.81 -5.30 3.34
C ASN A 120 -5.91 -6.53 3.56
N SER A 121 -6.46 -7.75 3.51
CA SER A 121 -5.66 -8.96 3.66
C SER A 121 -4.69 -9.12 2.50
N THR A 122 -3.54 -9.74 2.80
CA THR A 122 -2.52 -10.08 1.80
C THR A 122 -2.92 -11.29 0.98
N VAL A 123 -2.33 -11.40 -0.21
CA VAL A 123 -2.47 -12.59 -1.06
C VAL A 123 -1.93 -13.83 -0.35
N ALA A 124 -0.90 -13.70 0.51
CA ALA A 124 -0.41 -14.78 1.36
C ALA A 124 -1.52 -15.39 2.23
N GLU A 125 -2.33 -14.56 2.88
CA GLU A 125 -3.44 -15.01 3.72
C GLU A 125 -4.54 -15.68 2.89
N LEU A 126 -4.84 -15.15 1.69
CA LEU A 126 -5.78 -15.79 0.77
C LEU A 126 -5.31 -17.20 0.37
N LYS A 127 -4.02 -17.39 0.04
CA LYS A 127 -3.47 -18.73 -0.27
C LYS A 127 -3.61 -19.69 0.90
N ARG A 128 -3.40 -19.21 2.14
CA ARG A 128 -3.57 -20.02 3.36
C ARG A 128 -5.01 -20.49 3.54
N ARG A 129 -5.99 -19.63 3.27
CA ARG A 129 -7.41 -20.01 3.26
C ARG A 129 -7.74 -21.04 2.18
N ILE A 130 -7.12 -20.90 1.00
CA ILE A 130 -7.26 -21.85 -0.10
C ILE A 130 -6.63 -23.20 0.25
N GLU A 131 -5.48 -23.22 0.92
CA GLU A 131 -4.84 -24.46 1.39
C GLU A 131 -5.78 -25.24 2.32
N GLN A 132 -6.45 -24.55 3.25
CA GLN A 132 -7.40 -25.18 4.14
C GLN A 132 -8.64 -25.72 3.40
N ALA A 133 -9.08 -25.07 2.33
CA ALA A 133 -10.28 -25.44 1.57
C ALA A 133 -10.02 -26.53 0.52
N ASN A 134 -8.91 -26.44 -0.22
CA ASN A 134 -8.56 -27.31 -1.36
C ASN A 134 -7.46 -28.32 -1.05
N ARG A 135 -6.82 -28.25 0.14
CA ARG A 135 -5.68 -29.07 0.55
C ARG A 135 -4.43 -28.96 -0.33
N THR A 136 -4.33 -27.92 -1.16
CA THR A 136 -3.13 -27.61 -1.93
C THR A 136 -2.18 -26.75 -1.10
N PRO A 137 -0.90 -27.11 -0.92
CA PRO A 137 0.00 -26.32 -0.10
C PRO A 137 0.28 -24.94 -0.72
N VAL A 138 0.39 -23.90 0.11
CA VAL A 138 0.58 -22.49 -0.33
C VAL A 138 1.75 -22.31 -1.31
N ALA A 139 2.82 -23.07 -1.14
CA ALA A 139 4.01 -23.01 -2.00
C ALA A 139 3.76 -23.48 -3.45
N GLU A 140 2.78 -24.37 -3.64
CA GLU A 140 2.40 -24.90 -4.96
C GLU A 140 1.26 -24.10 -5.59
N GLN A 141 0.65 -23.18 -4.85
CA GLN A 141 -0.44 -22.33 -5.34
C GLN A 141 0.08 -21.11 -6.10
N ARG A 142 -0.29 -20.99 -7.38
CA ARG A 142 -0.09 -19.80 -8.19
C ARG A 142 -1.44 -19.16 -8.50
N LEU A 143 -1.75 -18.07 -7.81
CA LEU A 143 -2.97 -17.29 -8.04
C LEU A 143 -2.75 -16.29 -9.19
N THR A 144 -3.72 -16.22 -10.09
CA THR A 144 -3.72 -15.32 -11.25
C THR A 144 -5.05 -14.61 -11.34
N TYR A 145 -5.02 -13.29 -11.52
CA TYR A 145 -6.21 -12.46 -11.69
C TYR A 145 -6.02 -11.47 -12.83
N ALA A 146 -7.01 -11.37 -13.73
CA ALA A 146 -6.95 -10.49 -14.90
C ALA A 146 -5.66 -10.65 -15.74
N GLY A 147 -5.17 -11.89 -15.86
CA GLY A 147 -3.92 -12.21 -16.56
C GLY A 147 -2.63 -11.83 -15.82
N LYS A 148 -2.73 -11.33 -14.58
CA LYS A 148 -1.58 -11.01 -13.72
C LYS A 148 -1.45 -12.02 -12.59
N GLN A 149 -0.23 -12.48 -12.35
CA GLN A 149 0.06 -13.28 -11.18
C GLN A 149 -0.04 -12.42 -9.92
N LEU A 150 -0.66 -12.97 -8.89
CA LEU A 150 -0.73 -12.33 -7.58
C LEU A 150 0.52 -12.64 -6.76
N GLU A 151 1.10 -11.61 -6.18
CA GLU A 151 2.28 -11.66 -5.31
C GLU A 151 1.84 -11.64 -3.85
N ASP A 152 2.47 -12.47 -3.02
CA ASP A 152 2.15 -12.61 -1.59
C ASP A 152 2.36 -11.33 -0.77
N ASP A 153 3.31 -10.48 -1.15
CA ASP A 153 3.59 -9.18 -0.52
C ASP A 153 2.52 -8.11 -0.78
N LYS A 154 1.55 -8.38 -1.66
CA LYS A 154 0.52 -7.41 -2.06
C LYS A 154 -0.83 -7.75 -1.43
N THR A 155 -1.65 -6.73 -1.20
CA THR A 155 -3.02 -6.87 -0.66
C THR A 155 -4.03 -7.12 -1.76
N LEU A 156 -5.21 -7.67 -1.40
CA LEU A 156 -6.31 -7.85 -2.36
C LEU A 156 -6.78 -6.51 -2.93
N GLN A 157 -6.82 -5.46 -2.11
CA GLN A 157 -7.12 -4.10 -2.54
C GLN A 157 -6.13 -3.57 -3.59
N TYR A 158 -4.85 -3.93 -3.52
CA TYR A 158 -3.84 -3.53 -4.52
C TYR A 158 -4.20 -4.02 -5.93
N TYR A 159 -4.77 -5.23 -6.03
CA TYR A 159 -5.23 -5.81 -7.29
C TYR A 159 -6.68 -5.42 -7.64
N ASN A 160 -7.26 -4.45 -6.91
CA ASN A 160 -8.64 -4.03 -7.05
C ASN A 160 -9.65 -5.18 -6.78
N ILE A 161 -9.25 -6.16 -5.97
CA ILE A 161 -10.08 -7.27 -5.52
C ILE A 161 -10.87 -6.80 -4.29
N VAL A 162 -11.82 -5.90 -4.53
CA VAL A 162 -12.64 -5.25 -3.49
C VAL A 162 -14.14 -5.53 -3.63
N LYS A 163 -14.54 -6.20 -4.71
CA LYS A 163 -15.93 -6.57 -4.98
C LYS A 163 -16.15 -8.04 -4.63
N SER A 164 -17.34 -8.35 -4.13
CA SER A 164 -17.78 -9.73 -3.97
C SER A 164 -17.93 -10.41 -5.33
N ASN A 165 -17.63 -11.71 -5.38
CA ASN A 165 -17.72 -12.59 -6.55
C ASN A 165 -16.63 -12.36 -7.62
N ILE A 166 -15.46 -11.87 -7.21
CA ILE A 166 -14.30 -11.84 -8.09
C ILE A 166 -13.76 -13.26 -8.28
N VAL A 167 -13.53 -13.63 -9.54
CA VAL A 167 -12.93 -14.93 -9.91
C VAL A 167 -11.42 -14.77 -10.04
N VAL A 168 -10.68 -15.58 -9.30
CA VAL A 168 -9.21 -15.71 -9.35
C VAL A 168 -8.89 -17.13 -9.80
N ASP A 169 -8.03 -17.26 -10.79
CA ASP A 169 -7.60 -18.55 -11.30
C ASP A 169 -6.46 -19.10 -10.43
N LEU A 170 -6.61 -20.32 -9.95
CA LEU A 170 -5.59 -21.10 -9.26
C LEU A 170 -4.90 -22.02 -10.28
N VAL A 171 -3.61 -21.79 -10.45
CA VAL A 171 -2.72 -22.63 -11.24
C VAL A 171 -1.81 -23.38 -10.27
N LEU A 172 -1.72 -24.69 -10.43
CA LEU A 172 -0.75 -25.48 -9.65
C LEU A 172 0.63 -25.34 -10.28
N ARG A 173 1.62 -24.98 -9.46
CA ARG A 173 3.01 -25.12 -9.84
C ARG A 173 3.38 -26.58 -9.64
N MET A 174 3.55 -27.33 -10.73
CA MET A 174 4.12 -28.67 -10.66
C MET A 174 5.54 -28.55 -10.12
N ILE A 175 5.74 -28.89 -8.85
CA ILE A 175 7.04 -29.27 -8.31
C ILE A 175 7.13 -30.78 -8.54
N GLY A 176 8.20 -31.21 -9.21
CA GLY A 176 8.40 -32.62 -9.54
C GLY A 176 8.34 -33.50 -8.29
N GLY A 177 7.47 -34.51 -8.36
CA GLY A 177 7.42 -35.76 -7.59
C GLY A 177 7.93 -35.76 -6.15
N LYS A 178 7.00 -35.88 -5.20
CA LYS A 178 7.29 -36.60 -3.94
C LYS A 178 6.71 -38.00 -4.13
N GLU A 179 7.59 -38.95 -4.44
CA GLU A 179 7.29 -40.40 -4.36
C GLU A 179 7.09 -40.84 -2.90
#